data_AF-A0A0H4TEB1-F1
#
_entry.id   AF-A0A0H4TEB1-F1
#
_cell.length_a   1.000
_cell.length_b   1.000
_cell.length_c   1.000
_cell.angle_alpha   90.00
_cell.angle_beta   90.00
_cell.angle_gamma   90.00
#
_symmetry.space_group_name_H-M   'P 1'
#
loop_
_entity.id
_entity.type
_entity.pdbx_description
1 polymer ?
#
loop_
_entity_poly.entity_id
_entity_poly.type
_entity_poly.pdbx_seq_one_letter_code
_entity_poly.pdbx_strand_id
1 'polypeptide(L)' 'MRTKFKAHDEDNKCHEGDKVKIIETRPLSKDKHWKVIDILESSHSGE' A
#
# COMPACT_ATOMS: atom_id res chain seq x y z
N MET A 1 -13.03 -5.39 13.83
CA MET A 1 -11.81 -4.59 14.12
C MET A 1 -11.05 -4.39 12.81
N ARG A 2 -10.57 -3.17 12.52
CA ARG A 2 -9.76 -2.89 11.32
C ARG A 2 -8.36 -2.53 11.77
N THR A 3 -7.35 -3.29 11.34
CA THR A 3 -5.95 -2.99 11.61
C THR A 3 -5.43 -2.07 10.51
N LYS A 4 -4.83 -0.95 10.90
CA LYS A 4 -4.21 -0.01 9.97
C LYS A 4 -2.73 -0.35 9.85
N PHE A 5 -2.23 -0.45 8.63
CA PHE A 5 -0.82 -0.75 8.36
C PHE A 5 -0.17 0.42 7.62
N LYS A 6 1.09 0.72 7.94
CA LYS A 6 1.89 1.71 7.22
C LYS A 6 2.71 1.00 6.16
N ALA A 7 2.26 1.11 4.91
CA ALA A 7 3.00 0.64 3.76
C ALA A 7 3.92 1.74 3.22
N HIS A 8 5.10 1.35 2.77
CA HIS A 8 5.95 2.20 1.97
C HIS A 8 5.59 2.02 0.50
N ASP A 9 5.17 3.11 -0.12
CA ASP A 9 5.15 3.24 -1.56
C ASP A 9 6.36 4.08 -1.99
N GLU A 10 7.12 3.61 -2.97
CA GLU A 10 8.33 4.30 -3.45
C GLU A 10 8.01 5.32 -4.55
N ASP A 11 7.00 5.06 -5.37
CA ASP A 11 6.70 5.84 -6.57
C ASP A 11 5.49 6.77 -6.37
N ASN A 12 4.84 6.75 -5.20
CA ASN A 12 3.61 7.51 -4.90
C ASN A 12 2.50 7.28 -5.95
N LYS A 13 2.42 6.05 -6.48
CA LYS A 13 1.42 5.65 -7.48
C LYS A 13 0.06 5.32 -6.87
N CYS A 14 0.01 5.08 -5.56
CA CYS A 14 -1.22 4.72 -4.87
C CYS A 14 -2.04 5.97 -4.55
N HIS A 15 -3.34 5.94 -4.83
CA HIS A 15 -4.28 6.98 -4.43
C HIS A 15 -5.31 6.46 -3.43
N GLU A 16 -6.00 7.39 -2.78
CA GLU A 16 -7.09 7.07 -1.87
C GLU A 16 -8.24 6.38 -2.62
N GLY A 17 -8.58 5.17 -2.20
CA GLY A 17 -9.62 4.35 -2.85
C GLY A 17 -9.08 3.18 -3.65
N ASP A 18 -7.77 3.12 -3.90
CA ASP A 18 -7.17 2.00 -4.63
C ASP A 18 -6.99 0.77 -3.73
N LYS A 19 -7.25 -0.43 -4.27
CA LYS A 19 -6.84 -1.68 -3.64
C LYS A 19 -5.41 -1.98 -4.05
N VAL A 20 -4.53 -1.98 -3.06
CA VAL A 20 -3.11 -2.29 -3.27
C VAL A 20 -2.71 -3.57 -2.56
N LYS A 21 -1.77 -4.30 -3.15
CA LYS A 21 -1.13 -5.46 -2.54
C LYS A 21 0.14 -5.00 -1.82
N ILE A 22 0.21 -5.34 -0.54
CA ILE A 22 1.37 -5.06 0.31
C ILE A 22 2.02 -6.37 0.74
N ILE A 23 3.34 -6.33 0.90
CA ILE A 23 4.11 -7.45 1.49
C ILE A 23 4.80 -7.00 2.76
N GLU A 24 5.00 -7.95 3.66
CA GLU A 24 5.87 -7.76 4.81
C GLU A 24 7.33 -7.73 4.34
N THR A 25 8.09 -6.78 4.88
CA THR A 25 9.51 -6.59 4.58
C THR A 25 10.27 -6.36 5.88
N ARG A 26 11.60 -6.34 5.80
CA ARG A 26 12.44 -5.97 6.94
C ARG A 26 11.96 -4.65 7.56
N PRO A 27 12.04 -4.48 8.89
CA PRO A 27 11.62 -3.25 9.55
C PRO A 27 12.32 -2.04 8.93
N LEU A 28 11.55 -1.21 8.23
CA LEU A 28 12.02 0.07 7.69
C LEU A 28 12.03 1.14 8.78
N SER A 29 11.16 1.00 9.79
CA SER A 29 11.05 1.89 10.96
C SER A 29 10.30 1.16 12.08
N LYS A 30 10.12 1.82 13.23
CA LYS A 30 9.41 1.29 14.42
C LYS A 30 8.00 0.70 14.12
N ASP A 31 7.33 1.19 13.09
CA ASP A 31 5.95 0.83 12.74
C ASP A 31 5.76 0.49 11.24
N LYS A 32 6.82 0.65 10.42
CA LYS A 32 6.75 0.49 8.96
C LYS A 32 7.41 -0.83 8.57
N HIS A 33 6.59 -1.86 8.43
CA HIS A 33 7.00 -3.22 8.08
C HIS A 33 6.43 -3.69 6.73
N TRP A 34 5.74 -2.80 6.01
CA TRP A 34 4.99 -3.16 4.81
C TRP A 34 5.51 -2.35 3.62
N LYS A 35 5.56 -2.98 2.45
CA LYS A 35 5.89 -2.32 1.17
C LYS A 35 4.79 -2.60 0.15
N VAL A 36 4.37 -1.58 -0.59
CA VAL A 36 3.46 -1.74 -1.73
C VAL A 36 4.21 -2.39 -2.88
N ILE A 37 3.65 -3.46 -3.44
CA ILE A 37 4.26 -4.18 -4.57
C ILE A 37 3.41 -4.13 -5.84
N ASP A 38 2.10 -3.92 -5.70
CA ASP A 38 1.17 -4.02 -6.82
C ASP A 38 -0.13 -3.27 -6.52
N ILE A 39 -0.76 -2.70 -7.54
CA ILE A 39 -2.06 -2.02 -7.45
C ILE A 39 -3.08 -2.94 -8.13
N LEU A 40 -3.96 -3.56 -7.34
CA LEU A 40 -4.94 -4.54 -7.81
C LEU A 40 -6.16 -3.87 -8.45
N GLU A 41 -6.62 -2.76 -7.87
CA GLU A 41 -7.81 -2.04 -8.35
C GLU A 41 -7.55 -0.55 -8.20
N SER A 42 -7.38 0.14 -9.32
CA SER A 42 -7.30 1.60 -9.34
C SER A 42 -8.70 2.18 -9.54
N SER A 43 -9.20 2.97 -8.59
CA SER A 43 -10.51 3.64 -8.73
C SER A 43 -10.51 4.69 -9.84
N HIS A 44 -9.34 5.09 -10.33
CA HIS A 44 -9.18 6.12 -11.36
C HIS A 44 -9.26 5.60 -12.81
N SER A 45 -9.40 4.28 -13.01
CA SER A 45 -9.47 3.68 -14.33
C SER A 45 -10.80 2.95 -14.50
N GLY A 46 -11.87 3.71 -14.66
CA GLY A 46 -13.20 3.19 -14.91
C GLY A 46 -14.12 4.31 -15.38
N GLU A 47 -14.29 4.38 -16.70
CA GLU A 47 -15.46 4.99 -17.36
C GLU A 47 -16.75 4.25 -16.98
#